data_AF-M1EB58-F1
#
_entry.id   AF-M1EB58-F1
#
_cell.length_a   1.000
_cell.length_b   1.000
_cell.length_c   1.000
_cell.angle_alpha   90.00
_cell.angle_beta   90.00
_cell.angle_gamma   90.00
#
_symmetry.space_group_name_H-M   'P 1'
#
loop_
_entity.id
_entity.type
_entity.pdbx_description
1 polymer ?
#
loop_
_entity_poly.entity_id
_entity_poly.type
_entity_poly.pdbx_seq_one_letter_code
_entity_poly.pdbx_strand_id
1 'polypeptide(L)'
;SINSDWKIELPGEYQIAGTTVRYVRRGLWEKISAKGPTKMPLHLMVLLFHDQNYGIHYEYTIPVNYTAENQSEPEKPQDSLFLWTHSGWEGCSVQCGGG
;
A
#
# COMPACT_ATOMS: atom_id res chain seq x y z
N SER A 1 -5.18 4.46 20.47
CA SER A 1 -5.64 5.23 19.30
C SER A 1 -4.48 5.30 18.31
N ILE A 2 -4.72 5.51 17.00
CA ILE A 2 -3.69 5.65 15.92
C ILE A 2 -4.13 6.57 14.75
N ASN A 3 -5.21 7.35 14.81
CA ASN A 3 -5.30 8.55 15.62
C ASN A 3 -6.79 8.95 15.70
N SER A 4 -7.59 8.18 16.44
CA SER A 4 -9.04 8.37 16.61
C SER A 4 -9.38 9.38 17.72
N ASP A 5 -8.49 10.31 17.94
CA ASP A 5 -8.60 11.50 18.79
C ASP A 5 -8.01 12.73 18.08
N TRP A 6 -7.78 12.63 16.77
CA TRP A 6 -7.32 13.72 15.89
C TRP A 6 -5.99 14.35 16.31
N LYS A 7 -5.21 13.64 17.13
CA LYS A 7 -3.91 14.09 17.62
C LYS A 7 -2.81 13.12 17.22
N ILE A 8 -1.58 13.65 17.21
CA ILE A 8 -0.39 12.86 16.99
C ILE A 8 -0.11 12.03 18.24
N GLU A 9 -0.03 10.72 18.08
CA GLU A 9 0.35 9.78 19.14
C GLU A 9 1.86 9.71 19.35
N LEU A 10 2.29 9.11 20.45
CA LEU A 10 3.71 8.90 20.73
C LEU A 10 4.29 7.75 19.86
N PRO A 11 5.57 7.79 19.46
CA PRO A 11 6.22 6.65 18.82
C PRO A 11 6.10 5.38 19.67
N GLY A 12 5.76 4.25 19.04
CA GLY A 12 5.50 3.02 19.78
C GLY A 12 4.92 1.89 18.93
N GLU A 13 4.54 0.81 19.62
CA GLU A 13 3.86 -0.33 19.04
C GLU A 13 2.38 -0.35 19.46
N TYR A 14 1.51 -0.60 18.49
CA TYR A 14 0.06 -0.54 18.64
C TYR A 14 -0.58 -1.80 18.07
N GLN A 15 -1.60 -2.31 18.76
CA GLN A 15 -2.43 -3.39 18.24
C GLN A 15 -3.55 -2.82 17.37
N ILE A 16 -3.52 -3.11 16.07
CA ILE A 16 -4.43 -2.54 15.08
C ILE A 16 -4.80 -3.60 14.04
N ALA A 17 -6.07 -3.69 13.67
CA ALA A 17 -6.54 -4.59 12.62
C ALA A 17 -6.03 -6.04 12.77
N GLY A 18 -5.83 -6.51 14.00
CA GLY A 18 -5.36 -7.86 14.29
C GLY A 18 -3.85 -8.11 14.12
N THR A 19 -3.03 -7.07 13.92
CA THR A 19 -1.56 -7.16 13.86
C THR A 19 -0.89 -6.07 14.71
N THR A 20 0.42 -6.21 14.92
CA THR A 20 1.24 -5.19 15.59
C THR A 20 1.75 -4.21 14.56
N VAL A 21 1.44 -2.94 14.80
CA VAL A 21 1.84 -1.81 13.98
C VAL A 21 2.84 -0.96 14.75
N ARG A 22 3.99 -0.72 14.14
CA ARG A 22 5.03 0.14 14.69
C ARG A 22 4.92 1.52 14.06
N TYR A 23 4.77 2.53 14.91
CA TYR A 23 4.73 3.93 14.54
C TYR A 23 6.04 4.63 14.97
N VAL A 24 6.67 5.32 14.03
CA VAL A 24 7.91 6.08 14.25
C VAL A 24 7.69 7.50 13.75
N ARG A 25 8.13 8.49 14.54
CA ARG A 25 8.08 9.91 14.20
C ARG A 25 9.45 10.56 14.38
N ARG A 26 9.84 11.42 13.44
CA ARG A 26 11.02 12.31 13.52
C ARG A 26 10.68 13.68 12.94
N GLY A 27 10.37 14.64 13.81
CA GLY A 27 9.90 15.96 13.39
C GLY A 27 8.55 15.88 12.65
N LEU A 28 8.55 16.23 11.37
CA LEU A 28 7.38 16.12 10.47
C LEU A 28 7.32 14.79 9.71
N TRP A 29 8.34 13.93 9.83
CA TRP A 29 8.36 12.64 9.16
C TRP A 29 7.73 11.55 10.01
N GLU A 30 6.86 10.75 9.40
CA GLU A 30 6.11 9.67 10.02
C GLU A 30 6.25 8.39 9.21
N LYS A 31 6.40 7.25 9.90
CA LYS A 31 6.42 5.92 9.29
C LYS A 31 5.60 4.95 10.12
N ILE A 32 4.76 4.21 9.41
CA ILE A 32 3.93 3.14 9.96
C ILE A 32 4.37 1.84 9.27
N SER A 33 4.67 0.80 10.06
CA SER A 33 4.99 -0.53 9.54
C SER A 33 4.22 -1.60 10.28
N ALA A 34 3.55 -2.50 9.54
CA ALA A 34 2.83 -3.64 10.08
C ALA A 34 3.47 -4.94 9.58
N LYS A 35 3.67 -5.93 10.45
CA LYS A 35 4.15 -7.26 10.02
C LYS A 35 3.07 -8.08 9.30
N GLY A 36 1.80 -7.72 9.48
CA GLY A 36 0.67 -8.48 8.95
C GLY A 36 0.46 -9.83 9.66
N PRO A 37 -0.44 -10.68 9.13
CA PRO A 37 -1.52 -10.30 8.22
C PRO A 37 -2.52 -9.37 8.93
N THR A 38 -3.12 -8.45 8.18
CA THR A 38 -4.24 -7.67 8.70
C THR A 38 -5.51 -8.52 8.64
N LYS A 39 -6.28 -8.54 9.73
CA LYS A 39 -7.58 -9.23 9.82
C LYS A 39 -8.75 -8.33 9.46
N MET A 40 -8.50 -7.03 9.35
CA MET A 40 -9.48 -5.99 9.02
C MET A 40 -8.84 -4.97 8.08
N PRO A 41 -9.63 -4.27 7.25
CA PRO A 41 -9.13 -3.18 6.43
C PRO A 41 -8.46 -2.08 7.28
N LEU A 42 -7.38 -1.50 6.75
CA LEU A 42 -6.72 -0.33 7.33
C LEU A 42 -7.04 0.90 6.48
N HIS A 43 -7.49 1.97 7.12
CA HIS A 43 -7.69 3.26 6.47
C HIS A 43 -6.54 4.21 6.86
N LEU A 44 -5.84 4.71 5.85
CA LEU A 44 -4.75 5.68 6.00
C LEU A 44 -5.31 7.07 5.67
N MET A 45 -5.17 8.02 6.60
CA MET A 45 -5.65 9.39 6.44
C MET A 45 -4.55 10.39 6.79
N VAL A 46 -4.47 11.49 6.05
CA VAL A 46 -3.58 12.62 6.35
C VAL A 46 -4.44 13.76 6.89
N LEU A 47 -4.05 14.28 8.05
CA LEU A 47 -4.58 15.53 8.59
C LEU A 47 -3.75 16.69 8.07
N LEU A 48 -4.31 17.47 7.16
CA LEU A 48 -3.68 18.64 6.58
C LEU A 48 -3.94 19.85 7.49
N PHE A 49 -2.86 20.41 8.05
CA PHE A 49 -2.87 21.74 8.63
C PHE A 49 -2.02 22.62 7.69
N HIS A 50 -2.66 23.57 7.00
CA HIS A 50 -2.10 24.47 5.97
C HIS A 50 -2.03 23.92 4.52
N ASP A 51 -1.84 24.82 3.55
CA ASP A 51 -1.74 24.57 2.10
C ASP A 51 -0.42 23.87 1.68
N GLN A 52 0.06 22.92 2.50
CA GLN A 52 1.20 22.06 2.16
C GLN A 52 0.71 20.71 1.63
N ASN A 53 1.24 20.31 0.49
CA ASN A 53 0.94 19.01 -0.11
C ASN A 53 1.81 17.92 0.55
N TYR A 54 1.21 17.18 1.48
CA TYR A 54 1.85 16.03 2.12
C TYR A 54 1.47 14.75 1.36
N GLY A 55 2.46 14.08 0.78
CA GLY A 55 2.28 12.79 0.09
C GLY A 55 2.38 11.60 1.04
N ILE A 56 1.60 10.55 0.77
CA ILE A 56 1.78 9.22 1.39
C ILE A 56 2.51 8.33 0.39
N HIS A 57 3.64 7.75 0.82
CA HIS A 57 4.27 6.63 0.14
C HIS A 57 3.96 5.35 0.91
N TYR A 58 3.37 4.36 0.23
CA TYR A 58 3.03 3.08 0.83
C TYR A 58 3.50 1.92 -0.04
N GLU A 59 3.92 0.84 0.62
CA GLU A 59 4.36 -0.40 0.02
C GLU A 59 3.77 -1.54 0.84
N TYR A 60 3.29 -2.59 0.17
CA TYR A 60 2.68 -3.74 0.81
C TYR A 60 2.82 -4.99 -0.06
N THR A 61 2.70 -6.15 0.58
CA THR A 61 2.71 -7.45 -0.10
C THR A 61 1.31 -8.05 -0.05
N ILE A 62 0.87 -8.66 -1.15
CA ILE A 62 -0.41 -9.37 -1.26
C ILE A 62 -0.10 -10.87 -1.24
N PRO A 63 -0.80 -11.69 -0.43
CA PRO A 63 -0.61 -13.15 -0.48
C PRO A 63 -1.01 -13.69 -1.86
N VAL A 64 -0.12 -14.48 -2.48
CA VAL A 64 -0.41 -15.18 -3.72
C VAL A 64 -1.03 -16.54 -3.38
N ASN A 65 -2.26 -16.77 -3.82
CA ASN A 65 -2.94 -18.05 -3.64
C ASN A 65 -2.47 -19.06 -4.70
N TYR A 66 -1.49 -19.90 -4.37
CA TYR A 66 -0.98 -20.97 -5.25
C TYR A 66 -1.98 -22.12 -5.49
N THR A 67 -3.16 -22.10 -4.86
CA THR A 67 -4.14 -23.19 -4.96
C THR A 67 -5.04 -23.15 -6.19
N ALA A 68 -4.90 -22.14 -7.05
CA ALA A 68 -5.67 -22.03 -8.29
C ALA A 68 -4.97 -22.62 -9.53
N GLU A 69 -3.78 -23.21 -9.39
CA GLU A 69 -3.03 -23.78 -10.53
C GLU A 69 -3.26 -25.29 -10.77
N ASN A 70 -4.03 -25.96 -9.91
CA ASN A 70 -4.30 -27.41 -10.05
C ASN A 70 -5.61 -27.75 -10.79
N GLN A 71 -6.22 -26.80 -11.51
CA GLN A 71 -7.36 -27.09 -12.39
C GLN A 71 -7.02 -26.66 -13.82
N SER A 72 -6.37 -27.58 -14.54
CA SER A 72 -6.47 -27.78 -15.99
C SER A 72 -6.82 -26.54 -16.83
N GLU A 73 -5.86 -25.65 -17.06
CA GLU A 73 -5.88 -24.70 -18.18
C GLU A 73 -4.53 -24.74 -18.91
N PRO A 74 -4.51 -24.61 -20.25
CA PRO A 74 -3.29 -24.73 -21.05
C PRO A 74 -2.31 -23.59 -20.74
N GLU A 75 -1.02 -23.94 -20.67
CA GLU A 75 0.18 -23.10 -20.55
C GLU A 75 -0.04 -21.63 -20.97
N LYS A 76 -0.31 -20.75 -19.98
CA LYS A 76 -0.12 -19.31 -20.15
C LYS A 76 1.39 -19.04 -20.00
N PRO A 77 2.02 -18.28 -20.92
CA PRO A 77 3.45 -18.03 -20.85
C PRO A 77 3.80 -17.39 -19.51
N GLN A 78 4.84 -17.94 -18.87
CA GLN A 78 5.31 -17.59 -17.54
C GLN A 78 5.37 -16.08 -17.30
N ASP A 79 4.70 -15.65 -16.23
CA ASP A 79 4.89 -14.43 -15.45
C ASP A 79 5.60 -13.28 -16.17
N SER A 80 4.84 -12.54 -16.98
CA SER A 80 5.22 -11.18 -17.35
C SER A 80 5.30 -10.33 -16.08
N LEU A 81 6.52 -10.06 -15.63
CA LEU A 81 6.80 -9.11 -14.56
C LEU A 81 6.45 -7.70 -15.06
N PHE A 82 5.30 -7.18 -14.62
CA PHE A 82 4.92 -5.80 -14.86
C PHE A 82 5.56 -4.92 -13.77
N LEU A 83 6.55 -4.12 -14.15
CA LEU A 83 7.18 -3.12 -13.29
C LEU A 83 6.70 -1.73 -13.67
N TRP A 84 6.17 -0.99 -12.71
CA TRP A 84 5.83 0.42 -12.88
C TRP A 84 7.07 1.29 -12.61
N THR A 85 7.50 2.05 -13.61
CA THR A 85 8.60 3.02 -13.49
C THR A 85 8.09 4.41 -13.83
N HIS A 86 8.48 5.42 -13.05
CA HIS A 86 8.12 6.81 -13.32
C HIS A 86 8.92 7.34 -14.51
N SER A 87 8.28 7.50 -15.67
CA SER A 87 8.86 8.10 -16.88
C SER A 87 8.25 9.48 -17.18
N GLY A 88 8.89 10.24 -18.08
CA GLY A 88 8.34 11.50 -18.59
C GLY A 88 7.02 11.29 -19.34
N TRP A 89 6.25 12.36 -19.51
CA TRP A 89 4.99 12.30 -20.25
C TRP A 89 5.28 12.17 -21.74
N GLU A 90 4.91 11.03 -22.32
CA GLU A 90 5.07 10.74 -23.74
C GLU A 90 3.71 10.46 -24.37
N GLY A 91 3.64 10.50 -25.71
CA GLY A 91 2.44 10.10 -26.44
C GLY A 91 2.14 8.62 -26.18
N CYS A 92 0.87 8.28 -25.96
CA CYS A 92 0.45 6.90 -25.73
C CYS A 92 0.87 6.02 -26.91
N SER A 93 1.74 5.04 -26.67
CA SER A 93 2.29 4.15 -27.70
C SER A 93 1.37 2.99 -28.06
N VAL A 94 0.22 2.86 -27.38
CA VAL A 94 -0.73 1.78 -27.59
C VAL A 94 -2.07 2.32 -28.08
N GLN A 95 -2.62 1.69 -29.12
CA GLN A 95 -3.95 1.97 -29.61
C GLN A 95 -4.94 1.08 -28.87
N CYS A 96 -5.66 1.65 -27.90
CA CYS A 96 -6.73 0.96 -27.21
C CYS A 96 -8.07 1.20 -27.92
N GLY A 97 -8.79 0.13 -28.24
CA GLY A 97 -10.12 0.19 -28.87
C GLY A 97 -10.29 -0.82 -29.98
N GLY A 98 -10.69 -2.04 -29.63
CA GLY A 98 -11.06 -3.11 -30.54
C GLY A 98 -12.16 -3.95 -29.89
N GLY A 99 -13.37 -3.39 -29.88
CA GLY A 99 -14.61 -3.99 -29.38
C GLY A 99 -15.77 -3.08 -29.75
#